data_AF-A0A2W4KF42-F1
#
_entry.id   AF-A0A2W4KF42-F1
#
_cell.length_a   1.000
_cell.length_b   1.000
_cell.length_c   1.000
_cell.angle_alpha   90.00
_cell.angle_beta   90.00
_cell.angle_gamma   90.00
#
_symmetry.space_group_name_H-M   'P 1'
#
loop_
_entity.id
_entity.type
_entity.pdbx_description
1 polymer ?
#
loop_
_entity_poly.entity_id
_entity_poly.type
_entity_poly.pdbx_seq_one_letter_code
_entity_poly.pdbx_strand_id
1 'polypeptide(L)'
;MSATLSLSAIHPRLAFLAITLAVGMKTIGLLPRDFETLKLDMPVLQSMLAILKENGLNVVFSIRDLPDFSPNEMVSAIEEVLKDFSRTPFPSLEFQSAVDYLGLPLLANLLGCEEFKLNEVRTKKVEFPPELQEKLHFVILIIAALSGTYRSVGMREWFNRKRSKLGDRSPADILHGNWSPLDHDAKRVGQLAWDLVGLGAT
;
A
#
# COMPACT_ATOMS: atom_id res chain seq x y z
N MET A 1 -9.61 -8.79 33.51
CA MET A 1 -9.18 -9.02 32.11
C MET A 1 -10.44 -8.98 31.26
N SER A 2 -10.73 -7.85 30.59
CA SER A 2 -11.81 -7.83 29.59
C SER A 2 -11.35 -8.62 28.38
N ALA A 3 -12.12 -9.62 27.96
CA ALA A 3 -11.85 -10.34 26.72
C ALA A 3 -12.03 -9.36 25.55
N THR A 4 -10.96 -9.10 24.80
CA THR A 4 -11.04 -8.26 23.61
C THR A 4 -11.83 -8.98 22.53
N LEU A 5 -12.92 -8.38 22.04
CA LEU A 5 -13.69 -8.91 20.93
C LEU A 5 -12.89 -8.76 19.63
N SER A 6 -12.82 -9.83 18.84
CA SER A 6 -12.31 -9.75 17.46
C SER A 6 -13.19 -8.81 16.64
N LEU A 7 -12.59 -8.04 15.73
CA LEU A 7 -13.35 -7.17 14.83
C LEU A 7 -14.39 -7.94 13.98
N SER A 8 -14.12 -9.21 13.68
CA SER A 8 -15.04 -10.08 12.93
C SER A 8 -16.34 -10.37 13.68
N ALA A 9 -16.28 -10.40 15.03
CA ALA A 9 -17.45 -10.56 15.88
C ALA A 9 -18.27 -9.26 16.01
N ILE A 10 -17.65 -8.10 15.76
CA ILE A 10 -18.32 -6.79 15.72
C ILE A 10 -19.03 -6.61 14.38
N HIS A 11 -18.28 -6.71 13.28
CA HIS A 11 -18.81 -6.55 11.94
C HIS A 11 -17.86 -7.13 10.87
N PRO A 12 -18.31 -8.01 9.96
CA PRO A 12 -17.44 -8.67 9.00
C PRO A 12 -16.74 -7.68 8.05
N ARG A 13 -17.45 -6.62 7.62
CA ARG A 13 -16.85 -5.57 6.78
C ARG A 13 -15.77 -4.79 7.52
N LEU A 14 -15.95 -4.52 8.82
CA LEU A 14 -14.96 -3.80 9.61
C LEU A 14 -13.66 -4.61 9.71
N ALA A 15 -13.77 -5.92 9.95
CA ALA A 15 -12.62 -6.82 9.95
C ALA A 15 -11.90 -6.81 8.60
N PHE A 16 -12.63 -6.91 7.48
CA PHE A 16 -12.04 -6.85 6.15
C PHE A 16 -11.28 -5.54 5.89
N LEU A 17 -11.86 -4.40 6.26
CA LEU A 17 -11.23 -3.09 6.10
C LEU A 17 -9.98 -2.95 6.97
N ALA A 18 -10.04 -3.42 8.23
CA ALA A 18 -8.89 -3.43 9.12
C ALA A 18 -7.75 -4.32 8.60
N ILE A 19 -8.06 -5.49 8.04
CA ILE A 19 -7.08 -6.36 7.37
C ILE A 19 -6.45 -5.64 6.18
N THR A 20 -7.28 -5.02 5.35
CA THR A 20 -6.81 -4.26 4.17
C THR A 20 -5.85 -3.15 4.59
N LEU A 21 -6.21 -2.40 5.64
CA LEU A 21 -5.37 -1.34 6.18
C LEU A 21 -4.06 -1.89 6.75
N ALA A 22 -4.11 -2.98 7.51
CA ALA A 22 -2.93 -3.62 8.08
C ALA A 22 -1.95 -4.12 6.99
N VAL A 23 -2.48 -4.74 5.92
CA VAL A 23 -1.68 -5.17 4.78
C VAL A 23 -1.03 -3.99 4.07
N GLY A 24 -1.77 -2.88 3.88
CA GLY A 24 -1.25 -1.65 3.31
C GLY A 24 -0.13 -1.05 4.16
N MET A 25 -0.38 -0.85 5.46
CA MET A 25 0.60 -0.32 6.40
C MET A 25 1.87 -1.19 6.49
N LYS A 26 1.71 -2.51 6.54
CA LYS A 26 2.83 -3.46 6.50
C LYS A 26 3.59 -3.39 5.18
N THR A 27 2.88 -3.23 4.06
CA THR A 27 3.52 -3.10 2.75
C THR A 27 4.37 -1.85 2.69
N ILE A 28 3.90 -0.71 3.18
CA ILE A 28 4.72 0.52 3.12
C ILE A 28 5.78 0.59 4.23
N GLY A 29 5.73 -0.28 5.24
CA GLY A 29 6.71 -0.32 6.34
C GLY A 29 6.30 0.45 7.59
N LEU A 30 5.03 0.86 7.72
CA LEU A 30 4.48 1.42 8.97
C LEU A 30 4.23 0.37 10.05
N LEU A 31 4.03 -0.89 9.65
CA LEU A 31 3.94 -2.02 10.55
C LEU A 31 5.11 -2.98 10.34
N PRO A 32 5.56 -3.68 11.39
CA PRO A 32 6.54 -4.76 11.27
C PRO A 32 6.10 -5.83 10.27
N ARG A 33 7.06 -6.47 9.59
CA ARG A 33 6.75 -7.50 8.58
C ARG A 33 6.17 -8.78 9.18
N ASP A 34 6.45 -9.05 10.44
CA ASP A 34 5.90 -10.16 11.22
C ASP A 34 4.56 -9.83 11.88
N PHE A 35 4.00 -8.64 11.66
CA PHE A 35 2.68 -8.27 12.15
C PHE A 35 1.60 -9.27 11.71
N GLU A 36 0.89 -9.85 12.68
CA GLU A 36 -0.14 -10.86 12.50
C GLU A 36 -1.50 -10.22 12.18
N THR A 37 -1.87 -10.19 10.90
CA THR A 37 -3.15 -9.60 10.43
C THR A 37 -4.40 -10.42 10.82
N LEU A 38 -4.23 -11.64 11.32
CA LEU A 38 -5.34 -12.51 11.72
C LEU A 38 -5.83 -12.27 13.16
N LYS A 39 -5.07 -11.50 13.96
CA LYS A 39 -5.41 -11.14 15.34
C LYS A 39 -5.75 -9.65 15.45
N LEU A 40 -6.70 -9.20 14.62
CA LEU A 40 -7.19 -7.83 14.68
C LEU A 40 -8.37 -7.72 15.65
N ASP A 41 -8.15 -6.91 16.68
CA ASP A 41 -9.12 -6.48 17.67
C ASP A 41 -9.16 -4.95 17.75
N MET A 42 -10.03 -4.40 18.60
CA MET A 42 -10.22 -2.95 18.71
C MET A 42 -8.95 -2.20 19.17
N PRO A 43 -8.23 -2.63 20.22
CA PRO A 43 -6.95 -2.02 20.60
C PRO A 43 -5.93 -1.98 19.47
N VAL A 44 -5.77 -3.08 18.71
CA VAL A 44 -4.84 -3.12 17.57
C VAL A 44 -5.26 -2.13 16.48
N LEU A 45 -6.56 -2.05 16.16
CA LEU A 45 -7.07 -1.07 15.19
C LEU A 45 -6.79 0.37 15.66
N GLN A 46 -7.02 0.69 16.93
CA GLN A 46 -6.72 2.01 17.48
C GLN A 46 -5.22 2.34 17.42
N SER A 47 -4.34 1.37 17.70
CA SER A 47 -2.89 1.55 17.54
C SER A 47 -2.49 1.80 16.10
N MET A 48 -3.08 1.07 15.14
CA MET A 48 -2.84 1.30 13.70
C MET A 48 -3.24 2.73 13.30
N LEU A 49 -4.42 3.19 13.72
CA LEU A 49 -4.88 4.56 13.46
C LEU A 49 -3.99 5.62 14.09
N ALA A 50 -3.46 5.36 15.29
CA ALA A 50 -2.52 6.25 15.96
C ALA A 50 -1.20 6.38 15.17
N ILE A 51 -0.63 5.26 14.71
CA ILE A 51 0.57 5.25 13.87
C ILE A 51 0.35 6.06 12.59
N LEU A 52 -0.80 5.88 11.93
CA LEU A 52 -1.14 6.65 10.72
C LEU A 52 -1.20 8.15 11.01
N LYS A 53 -1.86 8.54 12.10
CA LYS A 53 -1.96 9.94 12.53
C LYS A 53 -0.60 10.56 12.85
N GLU A 54 0.27 9.81 13.54
CA GLU A 54 1.64 10.24 13.85
C GLU A 54 2.50 10.42 12.58
N ASN A 55 2.17 9.68 11.51
CA ASN A 55 2.83 9.79 10.21
C ASN A 55 2.11 10.76 9.25
N GLY A 56 1.21 11.60 9.77
CA GLY A 56 0.61 12.71 9.02
C GLY A 56 -0.69 12.39 8.28
N LEU A 57 -1.27 11.19 8.45
CA LEU A 57 -2.61 10.90 7.92
C LEU A 57 -3.67 11.68 8.71
N ASN A 58 -4.60 12.33 8.01
CA ASN A 58 -5.70 13.04 8.64
C ASN A 58 -6.79 12.07 9.14
N VAL A 59 -6.73 11.69 10.42
CA VAL A 59 -7.80 10.94 11.08
C VAL A 59 -8.78 11.93 11.71
N VAL A 60 -9.92 12.15 11.05
CA VAL A 60 -10.90 13.22 11.37
C VAL A 60 -11.70 12.99 12.65
N PHE A 61 -11.69 11.77 13.19
CA PHE A 61 -12.39 11.40 14.42
C PHE A 61 -11.42 11.14 15.58
N SER A 62 -11.93 11.20 16.80
CA SER A 62 -11.19 10.76 17.98
C SER A 62 -11.06 9.23 17.95
N ILE A 63 -9.82 8.74 17.81
CA ILE A 63 -9.52 7.29 17.83
C ILE A 63 -10.02 6.63 19.12
N ARG A 64 -10.04 7.38 20.24
CA ARG A 64 -10.50 6.89 21.54
C ARG A 64 -12.00 6.63 21.58
N ASP A 65 -12.77 7.37 20.78
CA ASP A 65 -14.23 7.34 20.76
C ASP A 65 -14.75 6.26 19.78
N LEU A 66 -13.86 5.68 18.97
CA LEU A 66 -14.19 4.64 18.00
C LEU A 66 -15.00 3.47 18.58
N PRO A 67 -14.72 2.95 19.80
CA PRO A 67 -15.52 1.86 20.39
C PRO A 67 -16.96 2.25 20.71
N ASP A 68 -17.26 3.54 20.84
CA ASP A 68 -18.60 4.04 21.15
C ASP A 68 -19.46 4.20 19.89
N PHE A 69 -18.86 4.08 18.69
CA PHE A 69 -19.57 4.15 17.42
C PHE A 69 -20.44 2.91 17.23
N SER A 70 -21.55 3.06 16.52
CA SER A 70 -22.25 1.89 15.97
C SER A 70 -21.36 1.16 14.96
N PRO A 71 -21.58 -0.14 14.71
CA PRO A 71 -20.79 -0.89 13.73
C PRO A 71 -20.74 -0.25 12.32
N ASN A 72 -21.84 0.37 11.87
CA ASN A 72 -21.90 1.04 10.55
C ASN A 72 -21.12 2.36 10.53
N GLU A 73 -21.09 3.09 11.64
CA GLU A 73 -20.27 4.31 11.78
C GLU A 73 -18.78 3.94 11.81
N MET A 74 -18.40 2.85 12.50
CA MET A 74 -17.03 2.33 12.44
C MET A 74 -16.63 1.95 11.02
N VAL A 75 -17.48 1.23 10.28
CA VAL A 75 -17.22 0.88 8.88
C VAL A 75 -16.97 2.13 8.04
N SER A 76 -17.89 3.10 8.10
CA SER A 76 -17.76 4.36 7.34
C SER A 76 -16.48 5.12 7.69
N ALA A 77 -16.14 5.18 8.98
CA ALA A 77 -14.94 5.84 9.46
C ALA A 77 -13.65 5.18 8.93
N ILE A 78 -13.58 3.84 8.95
CA ILE A 78 -12.40 3.12 8.43
C ILE A 78 -12.33 3.14 6.90
N GLU A 79 -13.47 3.20 6.19
CA GLU A 79 -13.48 3.38 4.73
C GLU A 79 -12.88 4.73 4.32
N GLU A 80 -13.21 5.81 5.02
CA GLU A 80 -12.59 7.12 4.75
C GLU A 80 -11.10 7.12 5.10
N VAL A 81 -10.68 6.47 6.19
CA VAL A 81 -9.24 6.30 6.52
C VAL A 81 -8.50 5.56 5.42
N LEU A 82 -9.05 4.46 4.90
CA LEU A 82 -8.44 3.68 3.82
C LEU A 82 -8.31 4.49 2.52
N LYS A 83 -9.34 5.28 2.19
CA LYS A 83 -9.35 6.17 1.05
C LYS A 83 -8.28 7.25 1.17
N ASP A 84 -8.15 7.89 2.32
CA ASP A 84 -7.10 8.89 2.57
C ASP A 84 -5.71 8.24 2.58
N PHE A 85 -5.57 7.06 3.17
CA PHE A 85 -4.33 6.30 3.17
C PHE A 85 -3.85 6.00 1.74
N SER A 86 -4.76 5.59 0.85
CA SER A 86 -4.45 5.29 -0.56
C SER A 86 -4.04 6.50 -1.41
N ARG A 87 -4.15 7.72 -0.86
CA ARG A 87 -3.83 8.99 -1.53
C ARG A 87 -2.67 9.72 -0.86
N THR A 88 -2.23 9.24 0.29
CA THR A 88 -1.20 9.90 1.10
C THR A 88 0.14 9.21 0.84
N PRO A 89 1.13 9.90 0.24
CA PRO A 89 2.45 9.34 0.07
C PRO A 89 3.23 9.32 1.39
N PHE A 90 4.02 8.27 1.59
CA PHE A 90 4.98 8.14 2.69
C PHE A 90 6.42 7.94 2.15
N PRO A 91 7.04 8.95 1.50
CA PRO A 91 8.13 8.74 0.54
C PRO A 91 9.31 7.91 1.07
N SER A 92 9.80 8.21 2.28
CA SER A 92 10.94 7.47 2.87
C SER A 92 10.62 6.01 3.15
N LEU A 93 9.41 5.73 3.65
CA LEU A 93 8.96 4.39 3.99
C LEU A 93 8.64 3.58 2.73
N GLU A 94 7.89 4.19 1.81
CA GLU A 94 7.57 3.62 0.50
C GLU A 94 8.82 3.29 -0.30
N PHE A 95 9.82 4.18 -0.28
CA PHE A 95 11.08 3.95 -0.99
C PHE A 95 11.81 2.73 -0.44
N GLN A 96 12.00 2.66 0.87
CA GLN A 96 12.69 1.54 1.49
C GLN A 96 11.96 0.22 1.20
N SER A 97 10.63 0.22 1.33
CA SER A 97 9.84 -0.95 1.03
C SER A 97 9.90 -1.37 -0.44
N ALA A 98 9.78 -0.41 -1.37
CA ALA A 98 9.87 -0.69 -2.80
C ALA A 98 11.24 -1.28 -3.17
N VAL A 99 12.33 -0.79 -2.57
CA VAL A 99 13.67 -1.38 -2.74
C VAL A 99 13.70 -2.82 -2.24
N ASP A 100 13.09 -3.11 -1.09
CA ASP A 100 13.09 -4.45 -0.52
C ASP A 100 12.32 -5.45 -1.40
N TYR A 101 11.17 -5.05 -1.94
CA TYR A 101 10.37 -5.89 -2.82
C TYR A 101 10.99 -6.05 -4.21
N LEU A 102 11.38 -4.95 -4.85
CA LEU A 102 11.73 -4.93 -6.27
C LEU A 102 13.23 -4.99 -6.53
N GLY A 103 14.03 -4.57 -5.56
CA GLY A 103 15.44 -4.23 -5.77
C GLY A 103 15.58 -2.87 -6.45
N LEU A 104 16.74 -2.24 -6.24
CA LEU A 104 17.02 -0.91 -6.76
C LEU A 104 17.01 -0.80 -8.30
N PRO A 105 17.55 -1.78 -9.07
CA PRO A 105 17.59 -1.65 -10.53
C PRO A 105 16.20 -1.63 -11.17
N LEU A 106 15.31 -2.51 -10.73
CA LEU A 106 13.94 -2.55 -11.25
C LEU A 106 13.16 -1.32 -10.80
N LEU A 107 13.32 -0.87 -9.55
CA LEU A 107 12.67 0.35 -9.08
C LEU A 107 13.12 1.58 -9.87
N ALA A 108 14.41 1.73 -10.15
CA ALA A 108 14.94 2.82 -10.96
C ALA A 108 14.32 2.83 -12.37
N ASN A 109 14.27 1.66 -13.02
CA ASN A 109 13.60 1.51 -14.29
C ASN A 109 12.12 1.93 -14.22
N LEU A 110 11.40 1.47 -13.19
CA LEU A 110 9.98 1.78 -13.00
C LEU A 110 9.72 3.26 -12.75
N LEU A 111 10.61 3.95 -12.04
CA LEU A 111 10.48 5.39 -11.80
C LEU A 111 10.97 6.24 -12.98
N GLY A 112 11.58 5.62 -13.99
CA GLY A 112 12.15 6.30 -15.15
C GLY A 112 13.38 7.14 -14.78
N CYS A 113 14.18 6.66 -13.83
CA CYS A 113 15.39 7.34 -13.39
C CYS A 113 16.60 6.41 -13.35
N GLU A 114 17.78 7.00 -13.27
CA GLU A 114 19.04 6.29 -13.13
C GLU A 114 19.18 5.69 -11.72
N GLU A 115 19.73 4.48 -11.61
CA GLU A 115 19.93 3.80 -10.31
C GLU A 115 20.78 4.63 -9.35
N PHE A 116 21.78 5.36 -9.87
CA PHE A 116 22.64 6.21 -9.03
C PHE A 116 21.83 7.27 -8.27
N LYS A 117 20.78 7.84 -8.88
CA LYS A 117 19.93 8.86 -8.23
C LYS A 117 19.20 8.30 -7.02
N LEU A 118 18.66 7.08 -7.14
CA LEU A 118 18.02 6.40 -6.02
C LEU A 118 19.03 5.98 -4.95
N ASN A 119 20.25 5.62 -5.34
CA ASN A 119 21.33 5.38 -4.38
C ASN A 119 21.72 6.63 -3.61
N GLU A 120 21.72 7.82 -4.22
CA GLU A 120 21.96 9.08 -3.52
C GLU A 120 20.88 9.39 -2.49
N VAL A 121 19.60 9.24 -2.85
CA VAL A 121 18.49 9.32 -1.89
C VAL A 121 18.70 8.37 -0.71
N ARG A 122 19.06 7.11 -1.00
CA ARG A 122 19.27 6.06 0.02
C ARG A 122 20.44 6.34 0.96
N THR A 123 21.55 6.90 0.46
CA THR A 123 22.82 6.99 1.19
C THR A 123 23.13 8.38 1.73
N LYS A 124 22.70 9.43 1.03
CA LYS A 124 23.05 10.83 1.33
C LYS A 124 21.96 11.59 2.07
N LYS A 125 20.85 10.92 2.43
CA LYS A 125 19.65 11.54 3.05
C LYS A 125 19.14 12.76 2.28
N VAL A 126 19.27 12.72 0.96
CA VAL A 126 18.71 13.76 0.07
C VAL A 126 17.19 13.55 0.00
N GLU A 127 16.45 14.65 -0.06
CA GLU A 127 15.01 14.62 -0.21
C GLU A 127 14.59 13.91 -1.51
N PHE A 128 13.51 13.12 -1.44
CA PHE A 128 13.01 12.39 -2.60
C PHE A 128 12.43 13.39 -3.62
N PRO A 129 12.87 13.40 -4.89
CA PRO A 129 12.38 14.38 -5.87
C PRO A 129 10.85 14.30 -6.01
N PRO A 130 10.10 15.43 -5.95
CA PRO A 130 8.64 15.43 -5.97
C PRO A 130 8.04 14.65 -7.14
N GLU A 131 8.62 14.76 -8.34
CA GLU A 131 8.16 14.07 -9.54
C GLU A 131 8.31 12.53 -9.45
N LEU A 132 9.22 12.05 -8.60
CA LEU A 132 9.39 10.62 -8.36
C LEU A 132 8.48 10.14 -7.22
N GLN A 133 8.06 11.02 -6.30
CA GLN A 133 7.20 10.65 -5.17
C GLN A 133 5.85 10.11 -5.66
N GLU A 134 5.21 10.78 -6.63
CA GLU A 134 3.94 10.32 -7.18
C GLU A 134 4.07 8.95 -7.89
N LYS A 135 5.16 8.75 -8.63
CA LYS A 135 5.45 7.46 -9.29
C LYS A 135 5.73 6.36 -8.27
N LEU A 136 6.51 6.66 -7.23
CA LEU A 136 6.82 5.74 -6.15
C LEU A 136 5.55 5.32 -5.42
N HIS A 137 4.71 6.28 -5.06
CA HIS A 137 3.42 6.01 -4.43
C HIS A 137 2.52 5.16 -5.33
N PHE A 138 2.47 5.46 -6.64
CA PHE A 138 1.72 4.61 -7.57
C PHE A 138 2.26 3.16 -7.62
N VAL A 139 3.58 2.99 -7.64
CA VAL A 139 4.22 1.66 -7.61
C VAL A 139 3.96 0.94 -6.28
N ILE A 140 3.97 1.65 -5.14
CA ILE A 140 3.72 1.00 -3.84
C ILE A 140 2.29 0.49 -3.72
N LEU A 141 1.31 1.19 -4.30
CA LEU A 141 -0.08 0.72 -4.35
C LEU A 141 -0.21 -0.57 -5.16
N ILE A 142 0.55 -0.70 -6.26
CA ILE A 142 0.64 -1.96 -7.02
C ILE A 142 1.27 -3.06 -6.16
N ILE A 143 2.39 -2.77 -5.48
CA ILE A 143 3.04 -3.74 -4.59
C ILE A 143 2.05 -4.20 -3.51
N ALA A 144 1.30 -3.29 -2.89
CA ALA A 144 0.31 -3.61 -1.85
C ALA A 144 -0.77 -4.55 -2.36
N ALA A 145 -1.29 -4.33 -3.57
CA ALA A 145 -2.24 -5.24 -4.20
C ALA A 145 -1.63 -6.63 -4.47
N LEU A 146 -0.35 -6.71 -4.78
CA LEU A 146 0.35 -7.98 -5.06
C LEU A 146 0.81 -8.71 -3.79
N SER A 147 1.02 -8.02 -2.66
CA SER A 147 1.55 -8.56 -1.40
C SER A 147 0.70 -9.68 -0.80
N GLY A 148 -0.60 -9.73 -1.13
CA GLY A 148 -1.47 -10.84 -0.71
C GLY A 148 -1.18 -12.17 -1.41
N THR A 149 -0.57 -12.12 -2.60
CA THR A 149 -0.47 -13.29 -3.50
C THR A 149 0.98 -13.64 -3.85
N TYR A 150 1.86 -12.65 -3.92
CA TYR A 150 3.23 -12.82 -4.38
C TYR A 150 4.25 -12.49 -3.28
N ARG A 151 5.34 -13.26 -3.27
CA ARG A 151 6.58 -12.87 -2.58
C ARG A 151 7.40 -11.95 -3.50
N SER A 152 8.46 -11.34 -2.97
CA SER A 152 9.34 -10.41 -3.72
C SER A 152 9.79 -10.91 -5.08
N VAL A 153 10.24 -12.18 -5.19
CA VAL A 153 10.63 -12.78 -6.48
C VAL A 153 9.46 -12.81 -7.46
N GLY A 154 8.28 -13.26 -7.00
CA GLY A 154 7.07 -13.31 -7.82
C GLY A 154 6.57 -11.92 -8.23
N MET A 155 6.74 -10.90 -7.39
CA MET A 155 6.43 -9.51 -7.75
C MET A 155 7.35 -9.00 -8.86
N ARG A 156 8.67 -9.22 -8.75
CA ARG A 156 9.63 -8.83 -9.79
C ARG A 156 9.30 -9.49 -11.12
N GLU A 157 8.96 -10.78 -11.09
CA GLU A 157 8.50 -11.48 -12.30
C GLU A 157 7.17 -10.92 -12.81
N TRP A 158 6.23 -10.57 -11.92
CA TRP A 158 4.94 -10.01 -12.31
C TRP A 158 5.11 -8.71 -13.12
N PHE A 159 6.04 -7.83 -12.71
CA PHE A 159 6.35 -6.59 -13.43
C PHE A 159 6.98 -6.82 -14.81
N ASN A 160 7.74 -7.90 -14.98
CA ASN A 160 8.44 -8.20 -16.24
C ASN A 160 7.64 -9.11 -17.19
N ARG A 161 6.57 -9.74 -16.70
CA ARG A 161 5.74 -10.64 -17.53
C ARG A 161 4.78 -9.84 -18.41
N LYS A 162 4.82 -10.13 -19.71
CA LYS A 162 3.87 -9.61 -20.71
C LYS A 162 2.43 -10.01 -20.37
N ARG A 163 1.49 -9.12 -20.66
CA ARG A 163 0.06 -9.32 -20.36
C ARG A 163 -0.78 -8.98 -21.59
N SER A 164 -1.64 -9.91 -22.01
CA SER A 164 -2.60 -9.67 -23.09
C SER A 164 -3.51 -8.47 -22.78
N LYS A 165 -3.94 -8.33 -21.52
CA LYS A 165 -4.68 -7.16 -21.01
C LYS A 165 -3.95 -5.81 -21.18
N LEU A 166 -2.64 -5.83 -21.44
CA LEU A 166 -1.78 -4.66 -21.66
C LEU A 166 -1.24 -4.58 -23.11
N GLY A 167 -1.83 -5.36 -24.04
CA GLY A 167 -1.37 -5.42 -25.43
C GLY A 167 -0.02 -6.11 -25.57
N ASP A 168 0.20 -7.20 -24.84
CA ASP A 168 1.43 -8.01 -24.84
C ASP A 168 2.70 -7.26 -24.42
N ARG A 169 2.52 -6.13 -23.72
CA ARG A 169 3.57 -5.43 -22.99
C ARG A 169 3.58 -5.88 -21.53
N SER A 170 4.74 -5.81 -20.89
CA SER A 170 4.85 -5.98 -19.45
C SER A 170 4.51 -4.68 -18.71
N PRO A 171 4.13 -4.74 -17.42
CA PRO A 171 4.05 -3.56 -16.57
C PRO A 171 5.31 -2.69 -16.60
N ALA A 172 6.50 -3.31 -16.61
CA ALA A 172 7.77 -2.61 -16.68
C ALA A 172 8.01 -1.90 -18.03
N ASP A 173 7.49 -2.45 -19.13
CA ASP A 173 7.53 -1.78 -20.45
C ASP A 173 6.59 -0.57 -20.53
N ILE A 174 5.59 -0.49 -19.64
CA ILE A 174 4.64 0.64 -19.61
C ILE A 174 5.14 1.70 -18.64
N LEU A 175 5.49 1.29 -17.42
CA LEU A 175 5.97 2.16 -16.36
C LEU A 175 7.48 2.42 -16.52
N HIS A 176 7.92 2.91 -17.68
CA HIS A 176 9.31 3.28 -17.92
C HIS A 176 9.41 4.69 -18.50
N GLY A 177 10.54 5.35 -18.30
CA GLY A 177 10.76 6.70 -18.80
C GLY A 177 9.77 7.74 -18.22
N ASN A 178 9.18 8.56 -19.09
CA ASN A 178 8.40 9.73 -18.70
C ASN A 178 6.89 9.47 -18.61
N TRP A 179 6.48 8.44 -17.87
CA TRP A 179 5.06 8.17 -17.58
C TRP A 179 4.57 8.95 -16.35
N SER A 180 3.26 9.11 -16.24
CA SER A 180 2.54 9.65 -15.07
C SER A 180 1.51 8.64 -14.55
N PRO A 181 1.24 8.58 -13.23
CA PRO A 181 0.11 7.81 -12.67
C PRO A 181 -1.25 8.15 -13.28
N LEU A 182 -1.38 9.34 -13.89
CA LEU A 182 -2.61 9.78 -14.54
C LEU A 182 -2.77 9.23 -15.96
N ASP A 183 -1.70 8.72 -16.56
CA ASP A 183 -1.71 8.16 -17.91
C ASP A 183 -2.63 6.94 -17.99
N HIS A 184 -3.31 6.81 -19.13
CA HIS A 184 -4.24 5.71 -19.36
C HIS A 184 -3.58 4.33 -19.21
N ASP A 185 -2.38 4.15 -19.75
CA ASP A 185 -1.67 2.88 -19.68
C ASP A 185 -1.15 2.58 -18.27
N ALA A 186 -0.70 3.58 -17.51
CA ALA A 186 -0.34 3.40 -16.11
C ALA A 186 -1.55 2.95 -15.29
N LYS A 187 -2.70 3.62 -15.43
CA LYS A 187 -3.96 3.22 -14.78
C LYS A 187 -4.35 1.78 -15.09
N ARG A 188 -4.13 1.30 -16.32
CA ARG A 188 -4.38 -0.11 -16.69
C ARG A 188 -3.47 -1.08 -15.96
N VAL A 189 -2.19 -0.73 -15.75
CA VAL A 189 -1.28 -1.54 -14.92
C VAL A 189 -1.76 -1.60 -13.47
N GLY A 190 -2.16 -0.47 -12.91
CA GLY A 190 -2.74 -0.41 -11.56
C GLY A 190 -4.00 -1.27 -11.43
N GLN A 191 -4.93 -1.13 -12.38
CA GLN A 191 -6.15 -1.94 -12.41
C GLN A 191 -5.86 -3.44 -12.52
N LEU A 192 -4.87 -3.83 -13.32
CA LEU A 192 -4.47 -5.23 -13.44
C LEU A 192 -4.00 -5.84 -12.11
N ALA A 193 -3.29 -5.06 -11.28
CA ALA A 193 -2.89 -5.50 -9.96
C ALA A 193 -4.09 -5.61 -9.02
N TRP A 194 -5.00 -4.63 -9.05
CA TRP A 194 -6.23 -4.63 -8.25
C TRP A 194 -7.20 -5.77 -8.59
N ASP A 195 -7.33 -6.14 -9.87
CA ASP A 195 -8.13 -7.28 -10.30
C ASP A 195 -7.71 -8.58 -9.58
N LEU A 196 -6.43 -8.72 -9.21
CA LEU A 196 -5.91 -9.91 -8.52
C LEU A 196 -6.32 -9.95 -7.04
N VAL A 197 -6.60 -8.80 -6.43
CA VAL A 197 -7.14 -8.72 -5.07
C VAL A 197 -8.61 -9.14 -5.08
N GLY A 198 -9.38 -8.72 -6.09
CA GLY A 198 -10.80 -9.05 -6.25
C GLY A 198 -11.08 -10.52 -6.63
N LEU A 199 -10.16 -11.19 -7.33
CA LEU A 199 -10.28 -12.61 -7.69
C LEU A 199 -10.09 -13.58 -6.50
N GLY A 200 -9.71 -13.08 -5.32
CA GLY A 200 -9.69 -13.85 -4.06
C GLY A 200 -10.94 -13.70 -3.21
N ALA A 201 -11.94 -12.95 -3.67
CA ALA A 201 -13.18 -12.65 -2.93
C ALA A 201 -14.42 -13.41 -3.43
N THR A 202 -14.24 -14.45 -4.26
CA THR A 202 -15.31 -15.35 -4.72
C THR A 202 -15.34 -16.63 -3.91
#